data_AF-A0A2M7XV70-F1
#
_entry.id   AF-A0A2M7XV70-F1
#
_cell.length_a   1.000
_cell.length_b   1.000
_cell.length_c   1.000
_cell.angle_alpha   90.00
_cell.angle_beta   90.00
_cell.angle_gamma   90.00
#
_symmetry.space_group_name_H-M   'P 1'
#
loop_
_entity.id
_entity.type
_entity.pdbx_description
1 polymer ?
#
loop_
_entity_poly.entity_id
_entity_poly.type
_entity_poly.pdbx_seq_one_letter_code
_entity_poly.pdbx_strand_id
1 'polypeptide(L)' 'TISLLALISAPEGLKIVHDAHPDVRLVSAKVDEKLNQVGYIVPGLGDAGDRIFGS' A
#
# COMPACT_ATOMS: atom_id res chain seq x y z
N THR A 1 15.54 12.85 5.51
CA THR A 1 14.33 12.14 5.95
C THR A 1 13.66 11.50 4.75
N ILE A 2 13.43 10.20 4.78
CA ILE A 2 12.70 9.48 3.73
C ILE A 2 11.21 9.47 4.09
N SER A 3 10.34 9.61 3.10
CA SER A 3 8.89 9.47 3.26
C SER A 3 8.34 8.58 2.16
N LEU A 4 7.47 7.64 2.53
CA LEU A 4 6.73 6.80 1.61
C LEU A 4 5.30 7.33 1.52
N LEU A 5 4.90 7.69 0.31
CA LEU A 5 3.54 8.12 -0.01
C LEU A 5 2.85 7.07 -0.87
N ALA A 6 1.65 6.66 -0.49
CA ALA A 6 0.82 5.71 -1.23
C ALA A 6 -0.62 6.21 -1.34
N LEU A 7 -1.31 5.81 -2.41
CA LEU A 7 -2.74 6.11 -2.58
C LEU A 7 -3.60 5.16 -1.73
N ILE A 8 -3.33 3.86 -1.82
CA ILE A 8 -4.00 2.84 -1.01
C ILE A 8 -2.92 1.93 -0.39
N SER A 9 -3.07 1.62 0.89
CA SER A 9 -2.21 0.65 1.60
C SER A 9 -3.06 -0.40 2.31
N ALA A 10 -2.47 -1.57 2.54
CA ALA A 10 -3.01 -2.60 3.44
C ALA A 10 -2.26 -2.58 4.79
N PRO A 11 -2.93 -2.89 5.91
CA PRO A 11 -2.33 -2.85 7.24
C PRO A 11 -1.12 -3.77 7.38
N GLU A 12 -1.11 -4.92 6.69
CA GLU A 12 0.00 -5.87 6.68
C GLU A 12 1.27 -5.23 6.11
N GLY A 13 1.14 -4.52 4.98
CA GLY A 13 2.25 -3.82 4.34
C GLY A 13 2.77 -2.66 5.20
N LEU A 14 1.87 -1.87 5.80
CA LEU A 14 2.25 -0.78 6.70
C LEU A 14 3.03 -1.30 7.92
N LYS A 15 2.57 -2.39 8.53
CA LYS A 15 3.26 -3.02 9.66
C LYS A 15 4.67 -3.48 9.27
N ILE A 16 4.80 -4.17 8.14
CA ILE A 16 6.10 -4.67 7.66
C ILE A 16 7.08 -3.50 7.46
N VAL A 17 6.66 -2.43 6.80
CA VAL A 17 7.52 -1.27 6.56
C VAL A 17 7.87 -0.56 7.86
N HIS A 18 6.91 -0.38 8.77
CA HIS A 18 7.16 0.26 10.04
C HIS A 18 8.11 -0.53 10.95
N ASP A 19 7.95 -1.86 11.01
CA ASP A 19 8.81 -2.73 11.80
C ASP A 19 10.26 -2.73 11.26
N ALA A 20 10.43 -2.71 9.93
CA ALA A 20 11.74 -2.70 9.28
C ALA A 20 12.41 -1.32 9.28
N HIS A 21 11.60 -0.26 9.16
CA HIS A 21 12.06 1.13 8.98
C HIS A 21 11.22 2.10 9.83
N PRO A 22 11.39 2.08 11.17
CA PRO A 22 10.61 2.93 12.07
C PRO A 22 10.90 4.44 11.90
N ASP A 23 11.99 4.79 11.21
CA ASP A 23 12.39 6.16 10.89
C ASP A 23 11.72 6.72 9.63
N VAL A 24 11.07 5.87 8.82
CA VAL A 24 10.37 6.29 7.60
C VAL A 24 8.98 6.82 7.95
N ARG A 25 8.68 8.03 7.48
CA ARG A 25 7.32 8.57 7.56
C ARG A 25 6.44 7.90 6.50
N LEU A 26 5.39 7.21 6.95
CA LEU A 26 4.39 6.58 6.10
C LEU A 26 3.16 7.47 5.98
N VAL A 27 2.76 7.79 4.76
CA VAL A 27 1.53 8.55 4.46
C VAL A 27 0.72 7.77 3.43
N SER A 28 -0.53 7.46 3.76
CA SER A 28 -1.45 6.79 2.84
C SER A 28 -2.75 7.57 2.74
N ALA A 29 -3.27 7.77 1.53
CA ALA A 29 -4.56 8.46 1.35
C ALA A 29 -5.73 7.60 1.83
N LYS A 30 -5.59 6.26 1.74
CA LYS A 30 -6.55 5.29 2.27
C LYS A 30 -5.84 4.04 2.76
N VAL A 31 -6.26 3.53 3.92
CA VAL A 31 -5.88 2.20 4.39
C VAL A 31 -7.10 1.28 4.24
N ASP A 32 -6.98 0.29 3.38
CA ASP A 32 -8.01 -0.73 3.14
C ASP A 32 -7.80 -1.95 4.06
N GLU A 33 -8.69 -2.94 3.98
CA GLU A 33 -8.85 -3.93 5.05
C GLU A 33 -7.69 -4.92 5.16
N LYS A 34 -7.24 -5.46 4.02
CA LYS A 34 -6.30 -6.57 3.98
C LYS A 34 -5.73 -6.81 2.59
N LEU A 35 -4.76 -7.71 2.51
CA LEU A 35 -4.39 -8.37 1.26
C LEU A 35 -5.24 -9.64 1.03
N ASN A 36 -5.54 -9.95 -0.23
CA ASN A 36 -6.05 -11.26 -0.62
C ASN A 36 -4.89 -12.27 -0.87
N GLN A 37 -5.24 -13.51 -1.22
CA GLN A 37 -4.27 -14.61 -1.40
C GLN A 37 -3.25 -14.39 -2.52
N VAL A 38 -3.51 -13.48 -3.46
CA VAL A 38 -2.62 -13.17 -4.58
C VAL A 38 -1.96 -11.78 -4.43
N GLY A 39 -2.10 -11.14 -3.26
CA GLY A 39 -1.39 -9.90 -2.93
C GLY A 39 -2.09 -8.61 -3.35
N TYR A 40 -3.34 -8.64 -3.82
CA TYR A 40 -4.10 -7.42 -4.03
C TYR A 40 -4.69 -6.89 -2.72
N ILE A 41 -4.71 -5.57 -2.58
CA ILE A 41 -5.42 -4.87 -1.52
C ILE A 41 -6.94 -5.05 -1.71
N VAL A 42 -7.68 -5.31 -0.64
CA VAL A 42 -9.13 -5.48 -0.64
C VAL A 42 -9.78 -4.47 0.32
N PRO A 43 -10.81 -3.70 -0.10
CA PRO A 43 -11.45 -3.71 -1.43
C PRO A 43 -10.55 -3.22 -2.58
N GLY A 44 -9.60 -2.31 -2.31
CA GLY A 44 -8.55 -1.91 -3.25
C GLY A 44 -9.05 -1.26 -4.55
N LEU A 45 -8.15 -1.25 -5.55
CA LEU A 45 -8.42 -0.71 -6.89
C LEU A 45 -8.10 -1.67 -8.04
N GLY A 46 -7.61 -2.88 -7.73
CA GLY A 46 -7.02 -3.79 -8.72
C GLY A 46 -5.58 -3.42 -9.04
N ASP A 47 -5.14 -3.66 -10.29
CA ASP A 47 -3.80 -3.27 -10.76
C ASP A 47 -3.74 -1.76 -11.04
N ALA A 48 -2.85 -1.05 -10.36
CA ALA A 48 -2.69 0.39 -10.54
C ALA A 48 -2.04 0.74 -11.89
N GLY A 49 -1.09 -0.07 -12.35
CA GLY A 49 -0.37 0.14 -13.60
C GLY A 49 -1.31 -0.02 -14.80
N ASP A 50 -2.05 -1.13 -14.86
CA ASP A 50 -3.00 -1.39 -15.95
C ASP A 50 -4.07 -0.30 -16.03
N ARG A 51 -4.54 0.20 -14.88
CA ARG A 51 -5.55 1.27 -14.84
C ARG A 51 -5.03 2.64 -15.27
N ILE A 52 -3.75 2.91 -15.07
CA ILE A 52 -3.14 4.20 -15.46
C ILE A 52 -2.69 4.17 -16.92
N PHE A 53 -2.15 3.03 -17.39
CA PHE A 53 -1.46 2.94 -18.69
C PHE A 53 -2.21 2.11 -19.73
N GLY A 54 -3.23 1.33 -19.35
CA GLY A 54 -4.09 0.58 -20.26
C GLY A 54 -3.44 -0.66 -20.89
N SER A 55 -2.58 -1.37 -20.15
CA SER A 55 -1.95 -2.64 -20.57
C SER A 55 -2.88 -3.86 -20.54
#